data_AF-A0A202C8K1-F1
#
_entry.id   AF-A0A202C8K1-F1
#
_cell.length_a   1.000
_cell.length_b   1.000
_cell.length_c   1.000
_cell.angle_alpha   90.00
_cell.angle_beta   90.00
_cell.angle_gamma   90.00
#
_symmetry.space_group_name_H-M   'P 1'
#
loop_
_entity.id
_entity.type
_entity.pdbx_description
1 polymer ?
#
loop_
_entity_poly.entity_id
_entity_poly.type
_entity_poly.pdbx_seq_one_letter_code
_entity_poly.pdbx_strand_id
1 'polypeptide(L)'
;MYAQSRLPLYKMVMNSDAILIAETTEFSYNNNQQNEFYIENNIKFGNTFTILKNRYNQNFKKLKVKIETNNNDFYENINGEECSGISNIIQKDKKYYNIFFIKRKDKKYFIIAHLWNNILVEDLPFFENNVNKINLISREKNLTNKYKKIKEWFDNSNKNHPTGYMIETPLTEELINFFKKR
;
A
#
# COMPACT_ATOMS: atom_id res chain seq x y z
N MET A 1 23.48 12.10 -2.88
CA MET A 1 22.89 10.98 -2.11
C MET A 1 21.38 11.17 -2.14
N TYR A 2 20.66 10.46 -3.00
CA TYR A 2 19.20 10.52 -2.98
C TYR A 2 18.71 9.89 -1.68
N ALA A 3 17.95 10.64 -0.88
CA ALA A 3 17.31 10.09 0.31
C ALA A 3 16.37 8.97 -0.16
N GLN A 4 16.66 7.73 0.25
CA GLN A 4 15.71 6.64 0.03
C GLN A 4 14.42 7.00 0.77
N SER A 5 13.34 7.23 0.03
CA SER A 5 12.01 7.40 0.61
C SER A 5 11.69 6.16 1.44
N ARG A 6 11.43 6.33 2.74
CA ARG A 6 11.07 5.22 3.62
C ARG A 6 9.64 4.79 3.34
N LEU A 7 9.39 3.49 3.29
CA LEU A 7 8.09 2.90 3.01
C LEU A 7 7.30 2.67 4.32
N PRO A 8 6.19 3.39 4.59
CA PRO A 8 5.34 3.19 5.78
C PRO A 8 4.45 1.94 5.70
N LEU A 9 5.03 0.78 5.40
CA LEU A 9 4.30 -0.46 5.11
C LEU A 9 3.36 -0.88 6.26
N TYR A 10 3.81 -0.75 7.51
CA TYR A 10 2.97 -1.07 8.67
C TYR A 10 1.69 -0.23 8.69
N LYS A 11 1.80 1.09 8.50
CA LYS A 11 0.67 2.02 8.50
C LYS A 11 -0.27 1.73 7.32
N MET A 12 0.29 1.49 6.13
CA MET A 12 -0.49 1.13 4.94
C MET A 12 -1.32 -0.14 5.16
N VAL A 13 -0.71 -1.22 5.67
CA VAL A 13 -1.41 -2.49 5.92
C VAL A 13 -2.47 -2.35 7.00
N MET A 14 -2.16 -1.68 8.12
CA MET A 14 -3.09 -1.52 9.24
C MET A 14 -4.31 -0.69 8.88
N ASN A 15 -4.15 0.35 8.06
CA ASN A 15 -5.24 1.25 7.65
C ASN A 15 -6.09 0.72 6.49
N SER A 16 -5.64 -0.33 5.80
CA SER A 16 -6.37 -0.92 4.69
C SER A 16 -7.40 -1.95 5.14
N ASP A 17 -8.57 -1.94 4.53
CA ASP A 17 -9.55 -3.03 4.64
C ASP A 17 -9.30 -4.14 3.62
N ALA A 18 -8.68 -3.81 2.49
CA ALA A 18 -8.26 -4.77 1.48
C ALA A 18 -6.90 -4.40 0.87
N ILE A 19 -6.16 -5.41 0.42
CA ILE A 19 -4.84 -5.27 -0.21
C ILE A 19 -4.80 -6.22 -1.40
N LEU A 20 -4.52 -5.67 -2.57
CA LEU A 20 -4.49 -6.40 -3.84
C LEU A 20 -3.13 -6.24 -4.51
N ILE A 21 -2.68 -7.29 -5.20
CA ILE A 21 -1.53 -7.25 -6.10
C ILE A 21 -2.02 -7.53 -7.52
N ALA A 22 -1.75 -6.64 -8.46
CA ALA A 22 -2.05 -6.86 -9.88
C ALA A 22 -0.80 -6.59 -10.74
N GLU A 23 -0.64 -7.38 -11.80
CA GLU A 23 0.31 -7.06 -12.87
C GLU A 23 -0.11 -5.73 -13.52
N THR A 24 0.84 -4.93 -14.02
CA THR A 24 0.54 -3.61 -14.65
C THR A 24 -0.50 -3.69 -15.78
N THR A 25 -0.61 -4.83 -16.44
CA THR A 25 -1.59 -5.09 -17.52
C THR A 25 -2.98 -5.51 -17.02
N GLU A 26 -3.12 -5.83 -15.73
CA GLU A 26 -4.33 -6.38 -15.12
C GLU A 26 -5.14 -5.33 -14.34
N PHE A 27 -4.93 -4.04 -14.64
CA PHE A 27 -5.82 -2.97 -14.21
C PHE A 27 -5.76 -1.80 -15.19
N SER A 28 -6.76 -0.93 -15.10
CA SER A 28 -6.82 0.30 -15.91
C SER A 28 -7.31 1.46 -15.05
N TYR A 29 -6.75 2.64 -15.31
CA TYR A 29 -7.31 3.90 -14.84
C TYR A 29 -8.50 4.26 -15.70
N ASN A 30 -9.58 4.67 -15.06
CA ASN A 30 -10.77 5.16 -15.71
C ASN A 30 -11.15 6.53 -15.12
N ASN A 31 -11.19 7.52 -15.99
CA ASN A 31 -11.54 8.89 -15.64
C ASN A 31 -13.00 9.09 -16.03
N ASN A 32 -13.87 9.18 -15.04
CA ASN A 32 -15.29 9.41 -15.27
C ASN A 32 -15.61 10.88 -15.05
N GLN A 33 -15.71 11.67 -16.13
CA GLN A 33 -16.22 13.05 -16.07
C GLN A 33 -17.60 13.04 -15.41
N GLN A 34 -17.76 13.74 -14.30
CA GLN A 34 -19.06 13.91 -13.65
C GLN A 34 -19.71 15.22 -14.06
N ASN A 35 -18.91 16.29 -14.21
CA ASN A 35 -19.31 17.60 -14.72
C ASN A 35 -18.07 18.34 -15.23
N GLU A 36 -18.22 19.56 -15.73
CA GLU A 36 -17.17 20.41 -16.30
C GLU A 36 -16.02 20.76 -15.32
N PHE A 37 -16.20 20.52 -14.01
CA PHE A 37 -15.24 20.84 -12.97
C PHE A 37 -14.74 19.62 -12.16
N TYR A 38 -15.27 18.41 -12.45
CA TYR A 38 -15.03 17.21 -11.63
C TYR A 38 -14.90 15.95 -12.51
N ILE A 39 -13.75 15.28 -12.40
CA ILE A 39 -13.36 14.00 -12.99
C ILE A 39 -13.09 13.00 -11.87
N GLU A 40 -13.94 12.00 -11.76
CA GLU A 40 -13.72 10.92 -10.80
C GLU A 40 -12.72 9.89 -11.35
N ASN A 41 -11.52 9.86 -10.75
CA ASN A 41 -10.49 8.88 -11.08
C ASN A 41 -10.73 7.56 -10.36
N ASN A 42 -10.82 6.47 -11.13
CA ASN A 42 -11.10 5.13 -10.64
C ASN A 42 -10.09 4.13 -11.19
N ILE A 43 -9.87 3.04 -10.44
CA ILE A 43 -9.21 1.85 -10.95
C ILE A 43 -10.26 0.76 -11.19
N LYS A 44 -10.17 0.14 -12.36
CA LYS A 44 -10.86 -1.10 -12.70
C LYS A 44 -9.84 -2.23 -12.76
N PHE A 45 -9.99 -3.21 -11.88
CA PHE A 45 -9.18 -4.43 -11.89
C PHE A 45 -9.63 -5.38 -13.00
N GLY A 46 -8.66 -6.05 -13.60
CA GLY A 46 -8.83 -7.11 -14.58
C GLY A 46 -9.24 -8.43 -13.94
N ASN A 47 -8.87 -9.53 -14.60
CA ASN A 47 -9.28 -10.87 -14.19
C ASN A 47 -8.26 -11.53 -13.25
N THR A 48 -6.99 -11.11 -13.32
CA THR A 48 -5.87 -11.77 -12.65
C THR A 48 -5.25 -10.83 -11.62
N PHE A 49 -5.54 -11.06 -10.35
CA PHE A 49 -4.89 -10.35 -9.24
C PHE A 49 -4.88 -11.23 -7.99
N THR A 50 -3.91 -11.00 -7.12
CA THR A 50 -3.77 -11.67 -5.82
C THR A 50 -4.41 -10.82 -4.74
N ILE A 51 -5.13 -11.45 -3.81
CA ILE A 51 -5.75 -10.81 -2.65
C ILE A 51 -4.92 -11.18 -1.41
N LEU A 52 -4.27 -10.20 -0.79
CA LEU A 52 -3.53 -10.41 0.47
C LEU A 52 -4.36 -10.07 1.71
N LYS A 53 -5.35 -9.20 1.55
CA LYS A 53 -6.29 -8.81 2.60
C LYS A 53 -7.63 -8.50 1.98
N ASN A 54 -8.71 -9.00 2.57
CA ASN A 54 -10.07 -8.67 2.17
C ASN A 54 -11.03 -8.82 3.36
N ARG A 55 -11.08 -7.79 4.20
CA ARG A 55 -11.86 -7.83 5.45
C ARG A 55 -13.35 -8.09 5.24
N TYR A 56 -13.90 -7.65 4.10
CA TYR A 56 -15.33 -7.69 3.83
C TYR A 56 -15.70 -8.67 2.70
N ASN A 57 -14.83 -9.63 2.35
CA ASN A 57 -15.04 -10.64 1.31
C ASN A 57 -15.60 -10.07 -0.02
N GLN A 58 -15.06 -8.95 -0.45
CA GLN A 58 -15.53 -8.21 -1.61
C GLN A 58 -15.05 -8.81 -2.93
N ASN A 59 -15.90 -8.74 -3.94
CA ASN A 59 -15.54 -9.11 -5.31
C ASN A 59 -15.00 -7.90 -6.08
N PHE A 60 -13.69 -7.70 -6.03
CA PHE A 60 -13.03 -6.56 -6.66
C PHE A 60 -13.11 -6.53 -8.20
N LYS A 61 -13.44 -7.64 -8.87
CA LYS A 61 -13.64 -7.68 -10.34
C LYS A 61 -14.82 -6.83 -10.81
N LYS A 62 -15.81 -6.63 -9.94
CA LYS A 62 -17.06 -5.89 -10.25
C LYS A 62 -17.11 -4.51 -9.60
N LEU A 63 -16.08 -4.14 -8.83
CA LEU A 63 -16.06 -2.91 -8.06
C LEU A 63 -15.29 -1.82 -8.78
N LYS A 64 -15.82 -0.60 -8.71
CA LYS A 64 -15.05 0.61 -8.96
C LYS A 64 -14.34 0.99 -7.67
N VAL A 65 -13.02 1.10 -7.72
CA VAL A 65 -12.22 1.56 -6.58
C VAL A 65 -11.73 2.96 -6.89
N LYS A 66 -12.17 3.93 -6.09
CA LYS A 66 -11.84 5.35 -6.28
C LYS A 66 -10.42 5.62 -5.87
N ILE A 67 -9.74 6.51 -6.57
CA ILE A 67 -8.50 7.10 -6.07
C ILE A 67 -8.92 8.24 -5.13
N GLU A 68 -8.45 8.22 -3.89
CA GLU A 68 -8.76 9.29 -2.94
C GLU A 68 -8.04 10.57 -3.39
N THR A 69 -8.77 11.45 -4.07
CA THR A 69 -8.35 12.83 -4.36
C THR A 69 -8.89 13.73 -3.25
N ASN A 70 -8.11 14.72 -2.80
CA ASN A 70 -8.50 15.65 -1.73
C ASN A 70 -9.57 16.66 -2.21
N ASN A 71 -10.77 16.17 -2.53
CA ASN A 71 -12.01 16.92 -2.79
C ASN A 71 -11.99 18.05 -3.86
N ASN A 72 -10.90 18.32 -4.58
CA ASN A 72 -10.84 19.32 -5.64
C ASN A 72 -10.14 18.77 -6.90
N ASP A 73 -10.84 18.78 -8.02
CA ASP A 73 -10.33 18.37 -9.34
C ASP A 73 -9.61 19.48 -10.12
N PHE A 74 -9.33 20.61 -9.48
CA PHE A 74 -8.37 21.58 -9.99
C PHE A 74 -7.15 21.57 -9.07
N TYR A 75 -6.18 20.73 -9.45
CA TYR A 75 -4.84 20.73 -8.91
C TYR A 75 -4.74 20.56 -7.40
N GLU A 76 -4.72 19.30 -6.99
CA GLU A 76 -3.49 18.82 -6.37
C GLU A 76 -3.32 17.33 -6.73
N ASN A 77 -2.64 17.09 -7.86
CA ASN A 77 -1.82 15.89 -7.95
C ASN A 77 -0.75 16.06 -6.86
N ILE A 78 -1.09 15.65 -5.63
CA ILE A 78 -0.16 15.57 -4.49
C ILE A 78 0.70 14.29 -4.61
N ASN A 79 0.62 13.56 -5.74
CA ASN A 79 1.88 13.14 -6.34
C ASN A 79 2.55 14.44 -6.78
N GLY A 80 3.20 15.11 -5.82
CA GLY A 80 4.11 16.17 -6.14
C GLY A 80 4.97 15.70 -7.31
N GLU A 81 5.37 16.64 -8.13
CA GLU A 81 6.41 16.40 -9.14
C GLU A 81 7.74 15.94 -8.53
N GLU A 82 7.78 15.56 -7.25
CA GLU A 82 8.66 14.51 -6.80
C GLU A 82 8.12 13.16 -7.27
N CYS A 83 8.52 12.85 -8.49
CA CYS A 83 8.79 11.50 -8.95
C CYS A 83 9.77 10.82 -7.96
N SER A 84 9.31 10.51 -6.75
CA SER A 84 9.92 9.55 -5.82
C SER A 84 9.48 8.14 -6.23
N GLY A 85 9.22 7.91 -7.52
CA GLY A 85 9.48 6.61 -8.07
C GLY A 85 10.97 6.41 -7.88
N ILE A 86 11.35 5.38 -7.12
CA ILE A 86 12.65 4.76 -7.32
C ILE A 86 12.66 4.47 -8.82
N SER A 87 13.39 5.28 -9.60
CA SER A 87 13.35 5.22 -11.05
C SER A 87 14.10 3.97 -11.47
N ASN A 88 13.46 2.82 -11.30
CA ASN A 88 13.92 1.60 -11.92
C ASN A 88 13.61 1.76 -13.39
N ILE A 89 14.66 1.74 -14.21
CA ILE A 89 14.53 1.68 -15.66
C ILE A 89 13.57 0.53 -15.96
N ILE A 90 12.38 0.83 -16.49
CA ILE A 90 11.40 -0.18 -16.85
C ILE A 90 12.00 -0.99 -18.01
N GLN A 91 12.38 -2.23 -17.71
CA GLN A 91 12.91 -3.17 -18.68
C GLN A 91 11.73 -3.79 -19.43
N LYS A 92 11.75 -3.71 -20.77
CA LYS A 92 10.61 -4.10 -21.62
C LYS A 92 10.24 -5.58 -21.51
N ASP A 93 11.17 -6.42 -21.08
CA ASP A 93 11.05 -7.87 -20.94
C ASP A 93 10.68 -8.32 -19.51
N LYS A 94 10.62 -7.39 -18.56
CA LYS A 94 10.26 -7.69 -17.17
C LYS A 94 8.79 -7.43 -16.88
N LYS A 95 8.22 -8.27 -16.01
CA LYS A 95 6.89 -8.09 -15.45
C LYS A 95 6.96 -7.22 -14.21
N TYR A 96 6.05 -6.26 -14.14
CA TYR A 96 5.92 -5.34 -13.03
C TYR A 96 4.56 -5.49 -12.37
N TYR A 97 4.57 -5.38 -11.05
CA TYR A 97 3.40 -5.53 -10.21
C TYR A 97 3.14 -4.26 -9.43
N ASN A 98 1.88 -4.12 -9.06
CA ASN A 98 1.33 -3.00 -8.33
C ASN A 98 0.65 -3.51 -7.08
N ILE A 99 0.86 -2.85 -5.95
CA ILE A 99 0.17 -3.17 -4.70
C ILE A 99 -0.76 -2.03 -4.34
N PHE A 100 -2.04 -2.36 -4.20
CA PHE A 100 -3.12 -1.43 -3.90
C PHE A 100 -3.59 -1.62 -2.47
N PHE A 101 -3.56 -0.54 -1.70
CA PHE A 101 -4.03 -0.48 -0.32
C PHE A 101 -5.38 0.22 -0.31
N ILE A 102 -6.44 -0.51 0.03
CA ILE A 102 -7.83 -0.08 -0.18
C ILE A 102 -8.54 0.04 1.17
N LYS A 103 -9.20 1.17 1.40
CA LYS A 103 -10.05 1.43 2.57
C LYS A 103 -11.50 1.57 2.15
N ARG A 104 -12.42 1.02 2.96
CA ARG A 104 -13.85 1.21 2.77
C ARG A 104 -14.32 2.41 3.59
N LYS A 105 -14.97 3.37 2.95
CA LYS A 105 -15.65 4.51 3.60
C LYS A 105 -17.06 4.61 3.03
N ASP A 106 -18.09 4.64 3.88
CA ASP A 106 -19.50 4.77 3.48
C ASP A 106 -19.94 3.85 2.33
N LYS A 107 -19.55 2.57 2.42
CA LYS A 107 -19.80 1.53 1.40
C LYS A 107 -19.08 1.74 0.05
N LYS A 108 -18.27 2.78 -0.10
CA LYS A 108 -17.37 3.00 -1.23
C LYS A 108 -15.95 2.54 -0.89
N TYR A 109 -15.16 2.22 -1.91
CA TYR A 109 -13.79 1.73 -1.78
C TYR A 109 -12.82 2.76 -2.36
N PHE A 110 -11.79 3.08 -1.59
CA PHE A 110 -10.81 4.11 -1.91
C PHE A 110 -9.40 3.54 -1.82
N ILE A 111 -8.57 3.83 -2.82
CA ILE A 111 -7.13 3.58 -2.78
C ILE A 111 -6.51 4.64 -1.87
N ILE A 112 -5.97 4.20 -0.74
CA ILE A 112 -5.32 5.05 0.26
C ILE A 112 -3.80 5.03 0.15
N ALA A 113 -3.24 4.04 -0.55
CA ALA A 113 -1.85 3.99 -0.96
C ALA A 113 -1.70 3.06 -2.17
N HIS A 114 -0.71 3.34 -3.02
CA HIS A 114 -0.41 2.55 -4.21
C HIS A 114 1.09 2.48 -4.38
N LEU A 115 1.65 1.26 -4.40
CA LEU A 115 3.03 1.03 -4.81
C LEU A 115 3.03 0.79 -6.32
N TRP A 116 3.36 1.85 -7.06
CA TRP A 116 3.23 1.89 -8.51
C TRP A 116 4.48 1.37 -9.22
N ASN A 117 4.29 0.50 -10.22
CA ASN A 117 5.21 0.19 -11.33
C ASN A 117 6.68 -0.14 -10.98
N ASN A 118 6.97 -0.51 -9.74
CA ASN A 118 8.36 -0.70 -9.28
C ASN A 118 8.62 -2.09 -8.69
N ILE A 119 7.61 -2.95 -8.57
CA ILE A 119 7.75 -4.24 -7.90
C ILE A 119 7.97 -5.32 -8.94
N LEU A 120 9.18 -5.89 -8.91
CA LEU A 120 9.54 -7.03 -9.72
C LEU A 120 8.95 -8.32 -9.14
N VAL A 121 8.82 -9.35 -9.97
CA VAL A 121 8.28 -10.64 -9.53
C VAL A 121 9.11 -11.24 -8.38
N GLU A 122 10.43 -11.05 -8.41
CA GLU A 122 11.36 -11.47 -7.35
C GLU A 122 11.14 -10.76 -6.00
N ASP A 123 10.55 -9.57 -6.01
CA ASP A 123 10.29 -8.78 -4.79
C ASP A 123 8.91 -9.08 -4.19
N LEU A 124 8.00 -9.71 -4.95
CA LEU A 124 6.65 -10.05 -4.46
C LEU A 124 6.65 -10.83 -3.15
N PRO A 125 7.48 -11.89 -2.97
CA PRO A 125 7.50 -12.66 -1.72
C PRO A 125 7.82 -11.81 -0.49
N PHE A 126 8.64 -10.76 -0.64
CA PHE A 126 8.91 -9.81 0.44
C PHE A 126 7.62 -9.10 0.87
N PHE A 127 6.88 -8.51 -0.08
CA PHE A 127 5.65 -7.79 0.23
C PHE A 127 4.57 -8.70 0.77
N GLU A 128 4.35 -9.87 0.15
CA GLU A 128 3.35 -10.85 0.59
C GLU A 128 3.61 -11.31 2.04
N ASN A 129 4.85 -11.69 2.36
CA ASN A 129 5.23 -12.12 3.69
C ASN A 129 5.05 -11.00 4.72
N ASN A 130 5.47 -9.78 4.39
CA ASN A 130 5.33 -8.63 5.29
C ASN A 130 3.88 -8.28 5.57
N VAL A 131 3.03 -8.22 4.53
CA VAL A 131 1.59 -7.96 4.68
C VAL A 131 0.94 -9.04 5.56
N ASN A 132 1.26 -10.31 5.32
CA ASN A 132 0.75 -11.43 6.12
C ASN A 132 1.18 -11.34 7.59
N LYS A 133 2.45 -11.05 7.86
CA LYS A 133 2.98 -10.86 9.22
C LYS A 133 2.29 -9.70 9.94
N ILE A 134 2.17 -8.54 9.29
CA ILE A 134 1.47 -7.38 9.88
C ILE A 134 0.01 -7.72 10.17
N ASN A 135 -0.67 -8.42 9.25
CA ASN A 135 -2.04 -8.88 9.46
C ASN A 135 -2.16 -9.81 10.69
N LEU A 136 -1.19 -10.69 10.93
CA LEU A 136 -1.16 -11.52 12.13
C LEU A 136 -0.92 -10.68 13.40
N ILE A 137 0.02 -9.74 13.37
CA ILE A 137 0.29 -8.80 14.48
C ILE A 137 -0.95 -7.98 14.81
N SER A 138 -1.74 -7.58 13.82
CA SER A 138 -2.95 -6.78 14.02
C SER A 138 -3.98 -7.46 14.94
N ARG A 139 -3.98 -8.79 14.98
CA ARG A 139 -4.91 -9.64 15.75
C ARG A 139 -4.46 -9.84 17.20
N GLU A 140 -3.23 -9.48 17.56
CA GLU A 140 -2.73 -9.58 18.92
C GLU A 140 -3.46 -8.60 19.85
N LYS A 141 -4.10 -9.14 20.89
CA LYS A 141 -4.87 -8.38 21.88
C LYS A 141 -3.96 -7.85 23.00
N ASN A 142 -2.92 -8.60 23.37
CA ASN A 142 -2.00 -8.18 24.42
C ASN A 142 -1.04 -7.12 23.86
N LEU A 143 -1.15 -5.89 24.39
CA LEU A 143 -0.38 -4.74 23.88
C LEU A 143 1.13 -4.93 23.98
N THR A 144 1.64 -5.51 25.08
CA THR A 144 3.07 -5.76 25.27
C THR A 144 3.62 -6.77 24.27
N ASN A 145 2.88 -7.87 24.04
CA ASN A 145 3.24 -8.85 23.02
C ASN A 145 3.12 -8.27 21.61
N LYS A 146 2.10 -7.44 21.35
CA LYS A 146 1.94 -6.75 20.07
C LYS A 146 3.15 -5.87 19.78
N TYR A 147 3.60 -5.08 20.74
CA TYR A 147 4.80 -4.26 20.61
C TYR A 147 6.06 -5.07 20.31
N LYS A 148 6.31 -6.16 21.07
CA LYS A 148 7.45 -7.05 20.81
C LYS A 148 7.43 -7.58 19.38
N LYS A 149 6.27 -8.07 18.91
CA LYS A 149 6.11 -8.57 17.53
C LYS A 149 6.28 -7.48 16.48
N ILE A 150 5.83 -6.25 16.73
CA ILE A 150 6.05 -5.11 15.80
C ILE A 150 7.55 -4.83 15.67
N LYS A 151 8.26 -4.76 16.80
CA LYS A 151 9.71 -4.51 16.80
C LYS A 151 10.47 -5.62 16.07
N GLU A 152 10.20 -6.87 16.41
CA GLU A 152 10.83 -8.04 15.77
C GLU A 152 10.55 -8.08 14.26
N TRP A 153 9.31 -7.81 13.85
CA TRP A 153 8.96 -7.68 12.45
C TRP A 153 9.78 -6.58 11.77
N PHE A 154 9.81 -5.37 12.33
CA PHE A 154 10.54 -4.24 11.76
C PHE A 154 12.05 -4.53 11.61
N ASP A 155 12.68 -5.06 12.66
CA ASP A 155 14.11 -5.39 12.67
C ASP A 155 14.44 -6.45 11.60
N ASN A 156 13.57 -7.44 11.40
CA ASN A 156 13.75 -8.48 10.39
C ASN A 156 13.50 -7.98 8.97
N SER A 157 12.48 -7.15 8.77
CA SER A 157 12.13 -6.62 7.45
C SER A 157 13.19 -5.68 6.92
N ASN A 158 13.81 -4.87 7.77
CA ASN A 158 14.90 -3.98 7.35
C ASN A 158 16.26 -4.68 7.16
N LYS A 159 16.44 -5.92 7.64
CA LYS A 159 17.63 -6.72 7.30
C LYS A 159 17.53 -7.39 5.93
N ASN A 160 16.30 -7.69 5.49
CA ASN A 160 16.03 -8.53 4.32
C ASN A 160 15.14 -7.82 3.29
N HIS A 161 15.29 -6.51 3.13
CA HIS A 161 14.50 -5.77 2.15
C HIS A 161 15.15 -5.81 0.77
N PRO A 162 14.37 -5.81 -0.33
CA PRO A 162 14.93 -5.64 -1.66
C PRO A 162 15.53 -4.24 -1.85
N THR A 163 16.47 -4.11 -2.78
CA THR A 163 17.12 -2.83 -3.07
C THR A 163 16.10 -1.75 -3.41
N GLY A 164 16.24 -0.57 -2.81
CA GLY A 164 15.32 0.56 -3.00
C GLY A 164 14.17 0.62 -1.98
N TYR A 165 13.88 -0.44 -1.24
CA TYR A 165 12.76 -0.47 -0.30
C TYR A 165 13.21 -0.47 1.17
N MET A 166 13.40 0.69 1.80
CA MET A 166 13.65 0.74 3.24
C MET A 166 12.34 0.93 4.01
N ILE A 167 12.04 0.07 4.98
CA ILE A 167 10.80 0.17 5.77
C ILE A 167 10.91 1.32 6.78
N GLU A 168 9.91 2.19 6.81
CA GLU A 168 9.75 3.22 7.85
C GLU A 168 9.46 2.57 9.20
N THR A 169 10.12 3.06 10.26
CA THR A 169 9.84 2.58 11.60
C THR A 169 8.37 2.86 12.00
N PRO A 170 7.61 1.84 12.44
CA PRO A 170 6.30 2.05 13.04
C PRO A 170 6.39 2.51 14.50
N LEU A 171 7.59 2.49 15.09
CA LEU A 171 7.83 2.78 16.51
C LEU A 171 8.09 4.27 16.69
N THR A 172 7.06 5.00 17.10
CA THR A 172 7.19 6.40 17.51
C THR A 172 7.76 6.50 18.92
N GLU A 173 8.34 7.65 19.26
CA GLU A 173 8.80 7.92 20.64
C GLU A 173 7.66 7.76 21.65
N GLU A 174 6.47 8.24 21.32
CA GLU A 174 5.26 8.07 22.14
C GLU A 174 4.94 6.59 22.38
N LEU A 175 5.01 5.75 21.34
CA LEU A 175 4.75 4.32 21.46
C LEU A 175 5.79 3.65 22.35
N ILE A 176 7.07 3.97 22.16
CA ILE A 176 8.18 3.45 22.99
C ILE A 176 7.98 3.86 24.45
N ASN A 177 7.66 5.14 24.70
CA ASN A 177 7.45 5.69 26.04
C ASN A 177 6.23 5.08 26.73
N PHE A 178 5.15 4.79 25.99
CA PHE A 178 3.98 4.09 26.51
C PHE A 178 4.34 2.70 27.08
N PHE A 179 5.21 1.95 26.40
CA PHE A 179 5.64 0.62 26.87
C PHE A 179 6.75 0.66 27.93
N LYS A 180 7.52 1.74 28.05
CA LYS A 180 8.49 1.93 29.13
C LYS A 180 7.87 2.31 30.48
N LYS A 181 6.66 2.89 30.47
CA LYS A 181 5.92 3.35 31.67
C LYS A 181 5.02 2.27 32.30
N ARG A 182 4.96 1.07 31.73
CA ARG A 182 4.18 -0.08 32.20
C ARG A 182 5.09 -1.19 32.67
#